data_AF-X1TRU8-F1
#
_entry.id   AF-X1TRU8-F1
#
_cell.length_a   1.000
_cell.length_b   1.000
_cell.length_c   1.000
_cell.angle_alpha   90.00
_cell.angle_beta   90.00
_cell.angle_gamma   90.00
#
_symmetry.space_group_name_H-M   'P 1'
#
loop_
_entity.id
_entity.type
_entity.pdbx_description
1 polymer ?
#
loop_
_entity_poly.entity_id
_entity_poly.type
_entity_poly.pdbx_seq_one_letter_code
_entity_poly.pdbx_strand_id
1 'polypeptide(L)'
;LWPKKVLIEMKSSKEKNLSVHFTQAKNYWNELYDDQTEYIILCNFNEFWVYDWRHQRDPVSKVKLEELPEKWRSLAFLLPEEHAVRTHYIDDKVLITKKAAEKIANLFTSLQKRGIKQDQSQYFTLQCLIALFADDTNLFPIRGFFQDIIEDCLNDRLFSYDIFPLLFKQMNSKTPASGGRFKGLRFFNGGIFNKIYQVELTHKELKILLEASKADWSKVSPSIFGNIFEHSLSSEEQHRTGSHYTPENDILRIVEPT
;
A
#
# COMPACT_ATOMS: atom_id res chain seq x y z
N LEU A 1 -23.61 -17.70 -14.71
CA LEU A 1 -23.81 -16.24 -14.72
C LEU A 1 -24.94 -15.90 -13.76
N TRP A 2 -24.72 -14.92 -12.88
CA TRP A 2 -25.79 -14.22 -12.17
C TRP A 2 -25.90 -12.83 -12.79
N PRO A 3 -26.94 -12.57 -13.61
CA PRO A 3 -27.07 -11.32 -14.37
C PRO A 3 -26.86 -10.09 -13.49
N LYS A 4 -26.08 -9.13 -13.99
CA LYS A 4 -25.73 -7.85 -13.33
C LYS A 4 -25.01 -7.94 -11.98
N LYS A 5 -24.81 -9.14 -11.41
CA LYS A 5 -24.08 -9.34 -10.15
C LYS A 5 -22.71 -9.96 -10.34
N VAL A 6 -22.65 -11.16 -10.93
CA VAL A 6 -21.39 -11.92 -11.00
C VAL A 6 -21.33 -12.92 -12.15
N LEU A 7 -20.19 -12.96 -12.84
CA LEU A 7 -19.83 -14.09 -13.69
C LEU A 7 -18.98 -15.06 -12.87
N ILE A 8 -19.30 -16.36 -12.90
CA ILE A 8 -18.53 -17.38 -12.19
C ILE A 8 -17.99 -18.39 -13.20
N GLU A 9 -16.67 -18.51 -13.27
CA GLU A 9 -15.95 -19.48 -14.08
C GLU A 9 -15.41 -20.59 -13.17
N MET A 10 -15.91 -21.82 -13.36
CA MET A 10 -15.56 -22.96 -12.51
C MET A 10 -14.52 -23.86 -13.18
N LYS A 11 -13.58 -24.37 -12.39
CA LYS A 11 -12.50 -25.29 -12.80
C LYS A 11 -12.43 -26.50 -11.90
N SER A 12 -11.69 -27.51 -12.36
CA SER A 12 -11.42 -28.73 -11.59
C SER A 12 -10.75 -28.37 -10.26
N SER A 13 -11.08 -29.09 -9.18
CA SER A 13 -10.43 -28.95 -7.88
C SER A 13 -8.93 -29.27 -7.87
N LYS A 14 -8.41 -29.87 -8.94
CA LYS A 14 -6.98 -30.10 -9.15
C LYS A 14 -6.24 -28.88 -9.69
N GLU A 15 -6.95 -27.91 -10.26
CA GLU A 15 -6.35 -26.69 -10.80
C GLU A 15 -5.89 -25.78 -9.66
N LYS A 16 -4.58 -25.51 -9.58
CA LYS A 16 -3.99 -24.71 -8.50
C LYS A 16 -3.85 -23.24 -8.87
N ASN A 17 -3.69 -22.94 -10.15
CA ASN A 17 -3.46 -21.58 -10.60
C ASN A 17 -4.63 -21.08 -11.43
N LEU A 18 -5.61 -20.50 -10.74
CA LEU A 18 -6.81 -20.00 -11.41
C LEU A 18 -6.54 -18.80 -12.33
N SER A 19 -5.46 -18.03 -12.18
CA SER A 19 -5.22 -16.83 -13.01
C SER A 19 -5.09 -17.14 -14.50
N VAL A 20 -4.65 -18.35 -14.88
CA VAL A 20 -4.53 -18.74 -16.29
C VAL A 20 -5.88 -18.76 -17.01
N HIS A 21 -6.98 -18.84 -16.25
CA HIS A 21 -8.34 -18.85 -16.76
C HIS A 21 -9.01 -17.49 -16.73
N PHE A 22 -8.33 -16.44 -16.26
CA PHE A 22 -8.88 -15.10 -16.23
C PHE A 22 -9.22 -14.59 -17.64
N THR A 23 -8.33 -14.80 -18.62
CA THR A 23 -8.58 -14.42 -20.01
C THR A 23 -9.83 -15.10 -20.58
N GLN A 24 -10.05 -16.38 -20.24
CA GLN A 24 -11.25 -17.11 -20.67
C GLN A 24 -12.51 -16.50 -20.05
N ALA A 25 -12.52 -16.26 -18.74
CA ALA A 25 -13.66 -15.65 -18.06
C ALA A 25 -13.92 -14.22 -18.56
N LYS A 26 -12.87 -13.46 -18.87
CA LYS A 26 -12.95 -12.12 -19.45
C LYS A 26 -13.59 -12.12 -20.83
N ASN A 27 -13.27 -13.11 -21.67
CA ASN A 27 -13.89 -13.25 -22.98
C ASN A 27 -15.39 -13.50 -22.85
N TYR A 28 -15.80 -14.41 -21.96
CA TYR A 28 -17.22 -14.63 -21.67
C TYR A 28 -17.89 -13.37 -21.15
N TRP A 29 -17.22 -12.61 -20.29
CA TRP A 29 -17.74 -11.34 -19.77
C TRP A 29 -17.96 -10.30 -20.87
N ASN A 30 -17.03 -10.16 -21.82
CA ASN A 30 -17.13 -9.22 -22.94
C ASN A 30 -18.32 -9.54 -23.86
N GLU A 31 -18.73 -10.81 -23.94
CA GLU A 31 -19.87 -11.27 -24.73
C GLU A 31 -21.23 -10.99 -24.04
N LEU A 32 -21.25 -10.55 -22.78
CA LEU A 32 -22.49 -10.35 -22.01
C LEU A 32 -23.28 -9.08 -22.34
N TYR A 33 -22.74 -8.15 -23.14
CA TYR A 33 -23.38 -6.87 -23.49
C TYR A 33 -24.14 -6.22 -22.30
N ASP A 34 -25.48 -6.26 -22.29
CA ASP A 34 -26.35 -5.65 -21.26
C ASP A 34 -26.31 -6.33 -19.88
N ASP A 35 -25.77 -7.54 -19.80
CA ASP A 35 -25.68 -8.36 -18.58
C ASP A 35 -24.28 -8.35 -17.95
N GLN A 36 -23.40 -7.45 -18.39
CA GLN A 36 -22.08 -7.25 -17.80
C GLN A 36 -22.17 -7.09 -16.27
N THR A 37 -21.30 -7.81 -15.57
CA THR A 37 -21.31 -7.90 -14.11
C THR A 37 -20.16 -7.12 -13.50
N GLU A 38 -20.34 -6.51 -12.33
CA GLU A 38 -19.24 -5.81 -11.66
C GLU A 38 -18.11 -6.76 -11.22
N TYR A 39 -18.43 -8.03 -10.98
CA TYR A 39 -17.47 -9.01 -10.47
C TYR A 39 -17.36 -10.25 -11.36
N ILE A 40 -16.18 -10.85 -11.35
CA ILE A 40 -15.90 -12.18 -11.91
C ILE A 40 -15.30 -13.04 -10.80
N ILE A 41 -15.79 -14.27 -10.62
CA ILE A 41 -15.20 -15.25 -9.69
C ILE A 41 -14.59 -16.38 -10.51
N LEU A 42 -13.32 -16.68 -10.28
CA LEU A 42 -12.72 -17.96 -10.67
C LEU A 42 -12.78 -18.90 -9.46
N CYS A 43 -13.24 -20.13 -9.65
CA CYS A 43 -13.43 -21.06 -8.55
C CYS A 43 -13.00 -22.48 -8.93
N ASN A 44 -12.28 -23.18 -8.04
CA ASN A 44 -11.93 -24.60 -8.18
C ASN A 44 -12.56 -25.47 -7.09
N PHE A 45 -13.66 -25.02 -6.46
CA PHE A 45 -14.31 -25.66 -5.30
C PHE A 45 -13.49 -25.66 -3.99
N ASN A 46 -12.20 -25.36 -4.02
CA ASN A 46 -11.37 -25.18 -2.83
C ASN A 46 -11.13 -23.70 -2.51
N GLU A 47 -11.10 -22.86 -3.53
CA GLU A 47 -10.81 -21.44 -3.44
C GLU A 47 -11.73 -20.62 -4.36
N PHE A 48 -12.00 -19.40 -3.94
CA PHE A 48 -12.75 -18.38 -4.67
C PHE A 48 -11.83 -17.19 -4.93
N TRP A 49 -11.50 -16.94 -6.19
CA TRP A 49 -10.71 -15.78 -6.61
C TRP A 49 -11.67 -14.75 -7.21
N VAL A 50 -11.96 -13.71 -6.44
CA VAL A 50 -12.87 -12.62 -6.81
C VAL A 50 -12.07 -11.56 -7.55
N TYR A 51 -12.53 -11.16 -8.72
CA TYR A 51 -12.04 -10.04 -9.51
C TYR A 51 -13.13 -8.98 -9.59
N ASP A 52 -12.73 -7.71 -9.47
CA ASP A 52 -13.55 -6.56 -9.81
C ASP A 52 -13.25 -6.21 -11.27
N TRP A 53 -14.28 -6.05 -12.10
CA TRP A 53 -14.12 -5.68 -13.50
C TRP A 53 -13.31 -4.38 -13.68
N ARG A 54 -13.36 -3.47 -12.70
CA ARG A 54 -12.58 -2.23 -12.69
C ARG A 54 -11.09 -2.46 -12.44
N HIS A 55 -10.71 -3.60 -11.86
CA HIS A 55 -9.34 -3.96 -11.49
C HIS A 55 -8.92 -5.27 -12.19
N GLN A 56 -8.48 -5.16 -13.44
CA GLN A 56 -8.37 -6.32 -14.35
C GLN A 56 -7.06 -7.12 -14.27
N ARG A 57 -6.11 -6.76 -13.40
CA ARG A 57 -4.80 -7.45 -13.35
C ARG A 57 -4.73 -8.57 -12.32
N ASP A 58 -5.31 -8.36 -11.14
CA ASP A 58 -5.19 -9.26 -10.01
C ASP A 58 -6.54 -9.44 -9.30
N PRO A 59 -6.81 -10.61 -8.72
CA PRO A 59 -8.03 -10.79 -7.95
C PRO A 59 -8.05 -9.87 -6.73
N VAL A 60 -9.18 -9.19 -6.54
CA VAL A 60 -9.47 -8.37 -5.35
C VAL A 60 -9.65 -9.23 -4.10
N SER A 61 -9.93 -10.53 -4.21
CA SER A 61 -9.88 -11.41 -3.05
C SER A 61 -9.57 -12.84 -3.46
N LYS A 62 -8.81 -13.56 -2.63
CA LYS A 62 -8.64 -15.02 -2.71
C LYS A 62 -9.06 -15.61 -1.38
N VAL A 63 -10.12 -16.42 -1.40
CA VAL A 63 -10.70 -17.01 -0.19
C VAL A 63 -10.70 -18.52 -0.35
N LYS A 64 -10.09 -19.23 0.59
CA LYS A 64 -10.28 -20.68 0.66
C LYS A 64 -11.65 -21.01 1.23
N LEU A 65 -12.22 -22.14 0.82
CA LEU A 65 -13.51 -22.61 1.31
C LEU A 65 -13.53 -22.76 2.84
N GLU A 66 -12.44 -23.24 3.42
CA GLU A 66 -12.27 -23.38 4.88
C GLU A 66 -12.31 -22.03 5.63
N GLU A 67 -11.86 -20.96 4.99
CA GLU A 67 -11.83 -19.60 5.56
C GLU A 67 -13.15 -18.84 5.32
N LEU A 68 -14.08 -19.42 4.55
CA LEU A 68 -15.29 -18.73 4.12
C LEU A 68 -16.19 -18.25 5.28
N PRO A 69 -16.36 -18.98 6.40
CA PRO A 69 -17.12 -18.46 7.55
C PRO A 69 -16.54 -17.16 8.12
N GLU A 70 -15.21 -17.01 8.09
CA GLU A 70 -14.52 -15.82 8.60
C GLU A 70 -14.43 -14.72 7.54
N LYS A 71 -14.25 -15.11 6.27
CA LYS A 71 -14.05 -14.21 5.12
C LYS A 71 -15.30 -14.04 4.25
N TRP A 72 -16.48 -14.34 4.77
CA TRP A 72 -17.76 -14.32 4.03
C TRP A 72 -18.01 -12.98 3.34
N ARG A 73 -17.48 -11.89 3.91
CA ARG A 73 -17.60 -10.54 3.36
C ARG A 73 -16.90 -10.33 2.01
N SER A 74 -15.95 -11.19 1.66
CA SER A 74 -15.37 -11.22 0.30
C SER A 74 -16.41 -11.60 -0.78
N LEU A 75 -17.52 -12.22 -0.37
CA LEU A 75 -18.67 -12.54 -1.21
C LEU A 75 -19.92 -11.73 -0.81
N ALA A 76 -19.79 -10.68 0.02
CA ALA A 76 -20.93 -9.89 0.48
C ALA A 76 -21.73 -9.23 -0.66
N PHE A 77 -21.09 -8.95 -1.79
CA PHE A 77 -21.77 -8.44 -2.99
C PHE A 77 -22.81 -9.40 -3.58
N LEU A 78 -22.77 -10.69 -3.21
CA LEU A 78 -23.79 -11.66 -3.59
C LEU A 78 -25.09 -11.47 -2.78
N LEU A 79 -25.02 -10.81 -1.62
CA LEU A 79 -26.19 -10.53 -0.77
C LEU A 79 -27.16 -9.53 -1.44
N PRO A 80 -28.42 -9.46 -0.98
CA PRO A 80 -29.40 -8.47 -1.44
C PRO A 80 -28.90 -7.03 -1.23
N GLU A 81 -29.29 -6.09 -2.11
CA GLU A 81 -28.72 -4.74 -2.23
C GLU A 81 -28.72 -3.91 -0.93
N GLU A 82 -29.70 -4.11 -0.06
CA GLU A 82 -29.78 -3.49 1.27
C GLU A 82 -28.63 -3.88 2.22
N HIS A 83 -27.87 -4.93 1.89
CA HIS A 83 -26.72 -5.43 2.64
C HIS A 83 -25.47 -5.63 1.76
N ALA A 84 -25.49 -5.20 0.50
CA ALA A 84 -24.38 -5.33 -0.44
C ALA A 84 -23.28 -4.31 -0.13
N VAL A 85 -22.55 -4.54 0.96
CA VAL A 85 -21.31 -3.82 1.25
C VAL A 85 -20.31 -4.16 0.15
N ARG A 86 -19.79 -3.13 -0.56
CA ARG A 86 -18.72 -3.29 -1.55
C ARG A 86 -17.58 -4.12 -0.95
N THR A 87 -17.13 -5.14 -1.67
CA THR A 87 -16.24 -6.19 -1.19
C THR A 87 -14.94 -5.68 -0.55
N HIS A 88 -14.54 -6.38 0.52
CA HIS A 88 -13.47 -6.12 1.49
C HIS A 88 -12.03 -5.90 0.98
N TYR A 89 -11.74 -5.91 -0.33
CA TYR A 89 -10.41 -5.45 -0.79
C TYR A 89 -10.20 -3.98 -0.47
N ILE A 90 -11.29 -3.21 -0.48
CA ILE A 90 -11.29 -1.84 0.02
C ILE A 90 -11.08 -1.86 1.53
N ASP A 91 -11.84 -2.65 2.32
CA ASP A 91 -11.79 -2.52 3.77
C ASP A 91 -10.48 -2.97 4.44
N ASP A 92 -9.86 -4.09 4.04
CA ASP A 92 -8.58 -4.52 4.64
C ASP A 92 -7.43 -3.61 4.20
N LYS A 93 -7.38 -3.27 2.90
CA LYS A 93 -6.39 -2.33 2.37
C LYS A 93 -6.58 -0.96 3.00
N VAL A 94 -7.82 -0.46 3.14
CA VAL A 94 -8.15 0.82 3.78
C VAL A 94 -7.83 0.79 5.26
N LEU A 95 -8.12 -0.29 5.98
CA LEU A 95 -7.81 -0.40 7.41
C LEU A 95 -6.30 -0.45 7.65
N ILE A 96 -5.57 -1.26 6.86
CA ILE A 96 -4.10 -1.33 6.91
C ILE A 96 -3.50 0.03 6.54
N THR A 97 -4.01 0.66 5.47
CA THR A 97 -3.59 1.99 5.01
C THR A 97 -3.86 3.05 6.07
N LYS A 98 -5.03 3.03 6.72
CA LYS A 98 -5.40 3.96 7.79
C LYS A 98 -4.50 3.80 9.00
N LYS A 99 -4.30 2.56 9.48
CA LYS A 99 -3.40 2.27 10.60
C LYS A 99 -1.95 2.69 10.29
N ALA A 100 -1.47 2.41 9.08
CA ALA A 100 -0.15 2.84 8.63
C ALA A 100 -0.04 4.37 8.58
N ALA A 101 -1.04 5.05 7.99
CA ALA A 101 -1.12 6.51 7.92
C ALA A 101 -1.09 7.15 9.32
N GLU A 102 -1.85 6.59 10.26
CA GLU A 102 -1.87 7.05 11.65
C GLU A 102 -0.48 6.97 12.31
N LYS A 103 0.29 5.89 12.09
CA LYS A 103 1.65 5.78 12.66
C LYS A 103 2.60 6.83 12.07
N ILE A 104 2.53 7.05 10.77
CA ILE A 104 3.39 8.03 10.08
C ILE A 104 2.99 9.46 10.44
N ALA A 105 1.69 9.75 10.55
CA ALA A 105 1.19 11.03 11.04
C ALA A 105 1.59 11.30 12.49
N ASN A 106 1.61 10.26 13.34
CA ASN A 106 2.09 10.36 14.72
C ASN A 106 3.59 10.70 14.79
N LEU A 107 4.41 10.14 13.88
CA LEU A 107 5.82 10.51 13.77
C LEU A 107 5.95 11.99 13.40
N PHE A 108 5.30 12.44 12.31
CA PHE A 108 5.30 13.85 11.90
C PHE A 108 4.88 14.80 13.03
N THR A 109 3.77 14.49 13.70
CA THR A 109 3.23 15.28 14.82
C THR A 109 4.22 15.34 15.98
N SER A 110 4.93 14.25 16.27
CA SER A 110 5.95 14.23 17.32
C SER A 110 7.12 15.14 16.99
N LEU A 111 7.60 15.13 15.73
CA LEU A 111 8.67 16.01 15.26
C LEU A 111 8.26 17.50 15.34
N GLN A 112 7.03 17.82 14.93
CA GLN A 112 6.47 19.17 15.05
C GLN A 112 6.40 19.65 16.50
N LYS A 113 5.93 18.81 17.43
CA LYS A 113 5.86 19.14 18.87
C LYS A 113 7.24 19.40 19.48
N ARG A 114 8.29 18.79 18.93
CA ARG A 114 9.69 19.06 19.32
C ARG A 114 10.26 20.36 18.74
N GLY A 115 9.53 21.05 17.88
CA GLY A 115 9.99 22.29 17.22
C GLY A 115 10.85 22.06 15.97
N ILE A 116 10.86 20.84 15.40
CA ILE A 116 11.49 20.62 14.10
C ILE A 116 10.64 21.34 13.04
N LYS A 117 11.27 22.04 12.11
CA LYS A 117 10.56 22.82 11.08
C LYS A 117 9.59 21.93 10.28
N GLN A 118 8.46 22.51 9.85
CA GLN A 118 7.40 21.80 9.12
C GLN A 118 7.95 21.13 7.85
N ASP A 119 8.72 21.86 7.06
CA ASP A 119 9.35 21.33 5.84
C ASP A 119 10.30 20.16 6.15
N GLN A 120 11.11 20.28 7.20
CA GLN A 120 12.03 19.20 7.62
C GLN A 120 11.29 17.95 8.07
N SER A 121 10.26 18.13 8.89
CA SER A 121 9.44 17.03 9.38
C SER A 121 8.72 16.34 8.23
N GLN A 122 8.16 17.10 7.29
CA GLN A 122 7.45 16.56 6.14
C GLN A 122 8.38 15.72 5.23
N TYR A 123 9.53 16.27 4.84
CA TYR A 123 10.50 15.55 4.01
C TYR A 123 10.97 14.27 4.69
N PHE A 124 11.38 14.36 5.96
CA PHE A 124 11.86 13.21 6.70
C PHE A 124 10.80 12.13 6.87
N THR A 125 9.57 12.50 7.23
CA THR A 125 8.45 11.56 7.38
C THR A 125 8.11 10.88 6.05
N LEU A 126 8.09 11.61 4.93
CA LEU A 126 7.84 11.03 3.60
C LEU A 126 8.98 10.11 3.13
N GLN A 127 10.22 10.43 3.47
CA GLN A 127 11.37 9.57 3.16
C GLN A 127 11.32 8.26 3.95
N CYS A 128 10.95 8.31 5.23
CA CYS A 128 10.67 7.13 6.05
C CYS A 128 9.53 6.29 5.46
N LEU A 129 8.43 6.93 5.03
CA LEU A 129 7.30 6.26 4.39
C LEU A 129 7.75 5.48 3.14
N ILE A 130 8.56 6.10 2.29
CA ILE A 130 9.08 5.43 1.07
C ILE A 130 10.04 4.31 1.42
N ALA A 131 10.87 4.46 2.45
CA ALA A 131 11.72 3.40 2.94
C ALA A 131 10.92 2.19 3.46
N LEU A 132 9.76 2.42 4.08
CA LEU A 132 8.86 1.33 4.50
C LEU A 132 8.30 0.55 3.30
N PHE A 133 7.84 1.25 2.24
CA PHE A 133 7.42 0.60 1.00
C PHE A 133 8.57 -0.16 0.31
N ALA A 134 9.78 0.43 0.30
CA ALA A 134 10.96 -0.18 -0.27
C ALA A 134 11.32 -1.54 0.35
N ASP A 135 11.10 -1.66 1.66
CA ASP A 135 11.45 -2.85 2.44
C ASP A 135 10.60 -4.07 2.09
N ASP A 136 9.32 -3.85 1.75
CA ASP A 136 8.38 -4.92 1.36
C ASP A 136 8.25 -5.10 -0.17
N THR A 137 8.94 -4.31 -1.00
CA THR A 137 8.87 -4.37 -2.47
C THR A 137 10.15 -4.92 -3.14
N ASN A 138 11.02 -5.61 -2.39
CA ASN A 138 12.29 -6.17 -2.87
C ASN A 138 13.27 -5.13 -3.45
N LEU A 139 13.14 -3.88 -3.05
CA LEU A 139 14.05 -2.82 -3.47
C LEU A 139 15.26 -2.68 -2.53
N PHE A 140 15.13 -3.18 -1.30
CA PHE A 140 16.24 -3.42 -0.40
C PHE A 140 16.84 -4.82 -0.59
N PRO A 141 18.11 -5.04 -0.16
CA PRO A 141 18.82 -6.30 -0.37
C PRO A 141 18.15 -7.51 0.30
N ILE A 142 17.53 -7.26 1.45
CA ILE A 142 16.82 -8.24 2.26
C ILE A 142 15.52 -7.60 2.76
N ARG A 143 14.51 -8.43 3.04
CA ARG A 143 13.28 -7.98 3.69
C ARG A 143 13.56 -7.65 5.15
N GLY A 144 12.98 -6.56 5.66
CA GLY A 144 13.18 -6.09 7.04
C GLY A 144 14.46 -5.25 7.20
N PHE A 145 15.10 -4.86 6.10
CA PHE A 145 16.33 -4.07 6.12
C PHE A 145 16.16 -2.73 6.83
N PHE A 146 15.03 -2.05 6.61
CA PHE A 146 14.77 -0.77 7.26
C PHE A 146 14.36 -0.96 8.72
N GLN A 147 13.57 -2.02 9.00
CA GLN A 147 13.28 -2.44 10.36
C GLN A 147 14.56 -2.67 11.17
N ASP A 148 15.54 -3.40 10.62
CA ASP A 148 16.82 -3.68 11.28
C ASP A 148 17.60 -2.40 11.62
N ILE A 149 17.57 -1.38 10.74
CA ILE A 149 18.20 -0.08 11.03
C ILE A 149 17.50 0.62 12.19
N ILE A 150 16.17 0.59 12.24
CA ILE A 150 15.38 1.19 13.32
C ILE A 150 15.68 0.46 14.64
N GLU A 151 15.77 -0.87 14.62
CA GLU A 151 16.12 -1.67 15.79
C GLU A 151 17.55 -1.40 16.26
N ASP A 152 18.51 -1.24 15.36
CA ASP A 152 19.87 -0.84 15.73
C ASP A 152 19.89 0.55 16.40
N CYS A 153 19.08 1.50 15.92
CA CYS A 153 18.94 2.81 16.58
C CYS A 153 18.31 2.70 17.96
N LEU A 154 17.30 1.83 18.14
CA LEU A 154 16.66 1.60 19.44
C LEU A 154 17.59 0.95 20.47
N ASN A 155 18.58 0.20 20.00
CA ASN A 155 19.56 -0.47 20.84
C ASN A 155 20.88 0.31 20.97
N ASP A 156 20.88 1.61 20.61
CA ASP A 156 22.04 2.50 20.66
C ASP A 156 23.26 1.99 19.85
N ARG A 157 23.03 1.10 18.86
CA ARG A 157 24.07 0.59 17.94
C ARG A 157 24.34 1.55 16.79
N LEU A 158 23.35 2.39 16.46
CA LEU A 158 23.40 3.41 15.42
C LEU A 158 22.65 4.67 15.91
N PHE A 159 22.95 5.82 15.30
CA PHE A 159 22.23 7.07 15.55
C PHE A 159 21.40 7.47 14.34
N SER A 160 20.13 7.79 14.56
CA SER A 160 19.19 8.17 13.50
C SER A 160 19.62 9.43 12.73
N TYR A 161 20.29 10.36 13.42
CA TYR A 161 20.89 11.56 12.84
C TYR A 161 21.86 11.24 11.71
N ASP A 162 22.58 10.12 11.80
CA ASP A 162 23.60 9.72 10.84
C ASP A 162 23.08 8.72 9.81
N ILE A 163 22.41 7.65 10.27
CA ILE A 163 22.15 6.50 9.41
C ILE A 163 21.01 6.72 8.41
N PHE A 164 19.95 7.46 8.77
CA PHE A 164 18.84 7.71 7.86
C PHE A 164 19.23 8.62 6.70
N PRO A 165 19.94 9.74 6.90
CA PRO A 165 20.43 10.55 5.79
C PRO A 165 21.35 9.79 4.84
N LEU A 166 22.20 8.90 5.37
CA LEU A 166 23.05 8.03 4.55
C LEU A 166 22.21 7.04 3.73
N LEU A 167 21.21 6.41 4.34
CA LEU A 167 20.26 5.54 3.65
C LEU A 167 19.54 6.30 2.52
N PHE A 168 18.94 7.44 2.81
CA PHE A 168 18.19 8.25 1.86
C PHE A 168 19.07 8.73 0.69
N LYS A 169 20.31 9.11 0.98
CA LYS A 169 21.28 9.47 -0.06
C LYS A 169 21.61 8.29 -0.96
N GLN A 170 21.80 7.10 -0.36
CA GLN A 170 22.07 5.89 -1.13
C GLN A 170 20.85 5.44 -1.96
N MET A 171 19.63 5.62 -1.44
CA MET A 171 18.40 5.40 -2.19
C MET A 171 18.34 6.31 -3.43
N ASN A 172 18.85 7.56 -3.36
CA ASN A 172 18.92 8.46 -4.51
C ASN A 172 20.15 8.28 -5.41
N SER A 173 21.01 7.28 -5.16
CA SER A 173 22.25 7.11 -5.91
C SER A 173 22.09 6.12 -7.06
N LYS A 174 22.36 6.57 -8.30
CA LYS A 174 22.45 5.68 -9.47
C LYS A 174 23.64 4.73 -9.37
N THR A 175 24.65 5.08 -8.58
CA THR A 175 25.82 4.24 -8.32
C THR A 175 25.54 3.38 -7.08
N PRO A 176 25.49 2.05 -7.22
CA PRO A 176 25.32 1.15 -6.07
C PRO A 176 26.45 1.31 -5.06
N ALA A 177 26.17 1.10 -3.78
CA ALA A 177 27.21 1.09 -2.76
C ALA A 177 28.21 -0.06 -3.03
N SER A 178 29.50 0.26 -3.01
CA SER A 178 30.58 -0.72 -3.25
C SER A 178 30.80 -1.68 -2.08
N GLY A 179 30.31 -1.34 -0.89
CA GLY A 179 30.47 -2.12 0.34
C GLY A 179 29.61 -1.58 1.50
N GLY A 180 29.77 -2.18 2.67
CA GLY A 180 29.04 -1.80 3.88
C GLY A 180 27.56 -2.20 3.84
N ARG A 181 26.79 -1.64 4.79
CA ARG A 181 25.39 -2.03 5.04
C ARG A 181 24.48 -1.86 3.82
N PHE A 182 24.73 -0.84 2.98
CA PHE A 182 23.86 -0.54 1.83
C PHE A 182 24.28 -1.27 0.55
N LYS A 183 25.24 -2.21 0.61
CA LYS A 183 25.63 -3.00 -0.56
C LYS A 183 24.42 -3.75 -1.13
N GLY A 184 24.16 -3.56 -2.42
CA GLY A 184 23.01 -4.17 -3.11
C GLY A 184 21.71 -3.36 -3.04
N LEU A 185 21.70 -2.20 -2.38
CA LEU A 185 20.54 -1.29 -2.37
C LEU A 185 20.31 -0.74 -3.78
N ARG A 186 19.08 -0.85 -4.29
CA ARG A 186 18.71 -0.38 -5.64
C ARG A 186 18.48 1.13 -5.66
N PHE A 187 18.77 1.75 -6.80
CA PHE A 187 18.46 3.15 -7.03
C PHE A 187 16.94 3.40 -7.06
N PHE A 188 16.52 4.43 -6.33
CA PHE A 188 15.18 5.01 -6.33
C PHE A 188 15.23 6.38 -7.01
N ASN A 189 14.55 6.52 -8.15
CA ASN A 189 14.40 7.81 -8.81
C ASN A 189 13.26 8.62 -8.17
N GLY A 190 13.44 9.04 -6.93
CA GLY A 190 12.32 9.43 -6.06
C GLY A 190 11.99 10.92 -5.97
N GLY A 191 12.84 11.85 -6.44
CA GLY A 191 12.66 13.31 -6.30
C GLY A 191 12.70 13.83 -4.87
N ILE A 192 11.92 13.24 -3.97
CA ILE A 192 11.85 13.44 -2.52
C ILE A 192 13.20 13.26 -1.81
N PHE A 193 14.12 12.47 -2.37
CA PHE A 193 15.47 12.27 -1.83
C PHE A 193 16.49 13.31 -2.33
N ASN A 194 16.07 14.32 -3.11
CA ASN A 194 16.95 15.42 -3.51
C ASN A 194 17.24 16.39 -2.37
N LYS A 195 16.39 16.41 -1.35
CA LYS A 195 16.56 17.21 -0.14
C LYS A 195 16.47 16.28 1.07
N ILE A 196 17.56 16.16 1.82
CA ILE A 196 17.66 15.27 2.97
C ILE A 196 17.99 16.11 4.19
N TYR A 197 17.26 15.86 5.28
CA TYR A 197 17.50 16.49 6.57
C TYR A 197 18.01 15.46 7.57
N GLN A 198 18.98 15.88 8.39
CA GLN A 198 19.43 15.11 9.54
C GLN A 198 18.44 15.36 10.68
N VAL A 199 17.85 14.29 11.21
CA VAL A 199 16.89 14.35 12.30
C VAL A 199 17.24 13.29 13.31
N GLU A 200 17.56 13.71 14.52
CA GLU A 200 17.75 12.79 15.64
C GLU A 200 16.38 12.45 16.24
N LEU A 201 15.99 11.18 16.14
CA LEU A 201 14.77 10.63 16.70
C LEU A 201 14.96 10.28 18.17
N THR A 202 13.94 10.59 18.96
CA THR A 202 13.85 10.06 20.32
C THR A 202 13.53 8.57 20.29
N HIS A 203 13.80 7.88 21.40
CA HIS A 203 13.40 6.49 21.60
C HIS A 203 11.88 6.28 21.38
N LYS A 204 11.05 7.28 21.71
CA LYS A 204 9.59 7.23 21.47
C LYS A 204 9.26 7.24 19.98
N GLU A 205 9.93 8.08 19.20
CA GLU A 205 9.72 8.18 17.75
C GLU A 205 10.27 6.97 17.01
N LEU A 206 11.41 6.44 17.43
CA LEU A 206 11.93 5.18 16.93
C LEU A 206 10.95 4.02 17.19
N LYS A 207 10.29 3.97 18.35
CA LYS A 207 9.22 2.98 18.61
C LYS A 207 8.02 3.18 17.68
N ILE A 208 7.60 4.42 17.41
CA ILE A 208 6.51 4.69 16.46
C ILE A 208 6.87 4.16 15.07
N LEU A 209 8.08 4.43 14.62
CA LEU A 209 8.56 4.01 13.30
C LEU A 209 8.76 2.48 13.23
N LEU A 210 9.23 1.85 14.31
CA LEU A 210 9.31 0.39 14.42
C LEU A 210 7.93 -0.26 14.29
N GLU A 211 6.93 0.26 15.02
CA GLU A 211 5.55 -0.25 14.90
C GLU A 211 4.99 -0.05 13.49
N ALA A 212 5.37 1.02 12.79
CA ALA A 212 5.01 1.22 11.39
C ALA A 212 5.68 0.17 10.49
N SER A 213 6.96 -0.16 10.72
CA SER A 213 7.71 -1.16 9.93
C SER A 213 7.21 -2.59 10.04
N LYS A 214 6.43 -2.93 11.08
CA LYS A 214 5.81 -4.25 11.25
C LYS A 214 4.58 -4.48 10.35
N ALA A 215 4.03 -3.42 9.76
CA ALA A 215 2.92 -3.56 8.82
C ALA A 215 3.41 -4.18 7.50
N ASP A 216 2.51 -4.85 6.79
CA ASP A 216 2.78 -5.36 5.43
C ASP A 216 2.55 -4.23 4.42
N TRP A 217 3.60 -3.49 4.07
CA TRP A 217 3.53 -2.33 3.20
C TRP A 217 3.23 -2.68 1.75
N SER A 218 3.37 -3.95 1.36
CA SER A 218 2.86 -4.45 0.07
C SER A 218 1.33 -4.37 -0.04
N LYS A 219 0.62 -4.29 1.10
CA LYS A 219 -0.84 -4.18 1.20
C LYS A 219 -1.33 -2.77 1.49
N VAL A 220 -0.46 -1.76 1.54
CA VAL A 220 -0.86 -0.36 1.76
C VAL A 220 -1.22 0.28 0.42
N SER A 221 -2.35 0.99 0.36
CA SER A 221 -2.75 1.75 -0.84
C SER A 221 -1.87 3.00 -1.01
N PRO A 222 -1.50 3.35 -2.25
CA PRO A 222 -0.86 4.63 -2.56
C PRO A 222 -1.64 5.85 -2.06
N SER A 223 -2.96 5.72 -1.80
CA SER A 223 -3.75 6.80 -1.19
C SER A 223 -3.26 7.30 0.17
N ILE A 224 -2.38 6.53 0.83
CA ILE A 224 -1.68 6.97 2.03
C ILE A 224 -0.92 8.29 1.84
N PHE A 225 -0.36 8.55 0.66
CA PHE A 225 0.36 9.79 0.38
C PHE A 225 -0.59 10.99 0.52
N GLY A 226 -1.79 10.89 -0.05
CA GLY A 226 -2.85 11.90 0.07
C GLY A 226 -3.22 12.20 1.50
N ASN A 227 -3.56 11.15 2.26
CA ASN A 227 -3.97 11.28 3.66
C ASN A 227 -2.86 11.94 4.50
N ILE A 228 -1.60 11.57 4.28
CA ILE A 228 -0.47 12.18 5.01
C ILE A 228 -0.27 13.64 4.60
N PHE A 229 -0.39 13.96 3.31
CA PHE A 229 -0.27 15.34 2.82
C PHE A 229 -1.36 16.24 3.40
N GLU A 230 -2.62 15.80 3.37
CA GLU A 230 -3.74 16.52 3.97
C GLU A 230 -3.52 16.72 5.48
N HIS A 231 -3.09 15.69 6.21
CA HIS A 231 -2.79 15.81 7.64
C HIS A 231 -1.53 16.64 7.98
N SER A 232 -0.63 16.86 7.01
CA SER A 232 0.62 17.62 7.21
C SER A 232 0.53 19.11 6.90
N LEU A 233 -0.53 19.53 6.20
CA LEU A 233 -0.78 20.93 5.82
C LEU A 233 -1.66 21.62 6.86
N SER A 234 -1.38 22.89 7.15
CA SER A 234 -2.29 23.74 7.93
C SER A 234 -3.58 24.01 7.14
N SER A 235 -4.70 24.25 7.83
CA SER A 235 -6.01 24.51 7.20
C SER A 235 -5.97 25.66 6.18
N GLU A 236 -5.09 26.65 6.40
CA GLU A 236 -4.88 27.80 5.53
C GLU A 236 -4.06 27.49 4.26
N GLU A 237 -3.12 26.53 4.34
CA GLU A 237 -2.32 26.07 3.20
C GLU A 237 -3.09 25.10 2.29
N GLN A 238 -3.99 24.30 2.88
CA GLN A 238 -4.90 23.41 2.14
C GLN A 238 -5.80 24.21 1.17
N HIS A 239 -6.40 25.31 1.65
CA HIS A 239 -7.28 26.17 0.85
C HIS A 239 -6.53 26.94 -0.25
N ARG A 240 -5.27 27.32 -0.01
CA ARG A 240 -4.48 28.15 -0.93
C ARG A 240 -3.92 27.39 -2.12
N THR A 241 -3.69 26.09 -1.96
CA THR A 241 -2.99 25.27 -2.96
C THR A 241 -3.91 24.35 -3.76
N GLY A 242 -5.18 24.21 -3.37
CA GLY A 242 -6.10 23.27 -4.00
C GLY A 242 -5.66 21.81 -3.83
N SER A 243 -4.82 21.52 -2.83
CA SER A 243 -4.17 20.22 -2.58
C SER A 243 -5.14 19.22 -1.96
N HIS A 244 -6.30 19.01 -2.58
CA HIS A 244 -7.15 17.88 -2.27
C HIS A 244 -6.56 16.64 -2.92
N TYR A 245 -6.35 15.59 -2.13
CA TYR A 245 -5.95 14.32 -2.70
C TYR A 245 -7.07 13.83 -3.64
N THR A 246 -6.69 13.53 -4.89
CA THR A 246 -7.60 12.88 -5.83
C THR A 246 -7.58 11.38 -5.53
N PRO A 247 -8.72 10.77 -5.14
CA PRO A 247 -8.79 9.34 -4.87
C PRO A 247 -8.20 8.52 -6.02
N GLU A 248 -7.59 7.38 -5.70
CA GLU A 248 -7.00 6.47 -6.70
C GLU A 248 -8.01 6.11 -7.80
N ASN A 249 -9.29 5.94 -7.42
CA ASN A 249 -10.42 5.75 -8.33
C ASN A 249 -10.62 6.89 -9.34
N ASP A 250 -10.40 8.14 -8.94
CA ASP A 250 -10.57 9.30 -9.81
C ASP A 250 -9.34 9.53 -10.70
N ILE A 251 -8.15 9.12 -10.27
CA ILE A 251 -6.95 9.07 -11.12
C ILE A 251 -7.11 8.00 -12.20
N LEU A 252 -7.57 6.80 -11.84
CA LEU A 252 -7.80 5.69 -12.78
C LEU A 252 -8.83 6.06 -13.86
N ARG A 253 -9.87 6.82 -13.51
CA ARG A 253 -10.85 7.38 -14.48
C ARG A 253 -10.22 8.28 -15.55
N ILE A 254 -9.08 8.89 -15.25
CA ILE A 254 -8.38 9.81 -16.16
C ILE A 254 -7.31 9.08 -16.98
N VAL A 255 -6.60 8.14 -16.35
CA VAL A 255 -5.45 7.43 -16.97
C VAL A 255 -5.90 6.29 -17.88
N GLU A 256 -7.05 5.67 -17.61
CA GLU A 256 -7.73 4.74 -18.52
C GLU A 256 -9.11 5.32 -18.89
N PRO A 257 -9.16 6.34 -19.76
CA PRO A 257 -10.44 6.83 -20.26
C PRO A 257 -11.12 5.69 -21.03
N THR A 258 -12.40 5.45 -20.69
CA THR A 258 -13.33 4.56 -21.41
C THR A 258 -13.29 4.74 -22.92
#